data_AF-A0AAD6MCI7-F1
#
_entry.id   AF-A0AAD6MCI7-F1
#
_cell.length_a   1.000
_cell.length_b   1.000
_cell.length_c   1.000
_cell.angle_alpha   90.00
_cell.angle_beta   90.00
_cell.angle_gamma   90.00
#
_symmetry.space_group_name_H-M   'P 1'
#
loop_
_entity.id
_entity.type
_entity.pdbx_description
1 polymer ?
#
loop_
_entity_poly.entity_id
_entity_poly.type
_entity_poly.pdbx_seq_one_letter_code
_entity_poly.pdbx_strand_id
1 'polypeptide(L)' 'MQEMIEAREIRDVRANWDYLHELISCYLKLNPKNTHKFIISAFADIIVCLLSSPSPEPDTHWKPEGLQQHKVSRLLV' A
#
# COMPACT_ATOMS: atom_id res chain seq x y z
N MET A 1 16.79 3.25 -6.42
CA MET A 1 15.90 3.77 -5.37
C MET A 1 14.52 3.12 -5.44
N GLN A 2 13.75 3.33 -6.53
CA GLN A 2 12.45 2.69 -6.77
C GLN A 2 12.48 1.16 -6.55
N GLU A 3 13.40 0.46 -7.22
CA GLU A 3 13.55 -1.01 -7.11
C GLU A 3 13.75 -1.49 -5.66
N MET A 4 14.44 -0.70 -4.83
CA MET A 4 14.70 -1.05 -3.42
C MET A 4 13.48 -0.84 -2.52
N ILE A 5 12.54 0.00 -2.94
CA ILE A 5 11.27 0.24 -2.24
C ILE A 5 10.27 -0.85 -2.63
N GLU A 6 10.23 -1.21 -3.92
CA GLU A 6 9.38 -2.27 -4.46
C GLU A 6 9.77 -3.65 -3.91
N ALA A 7 11.06 -3.98 -3.85
CA ALA A 7 11.54 -5.25 -3.29
C ALA A 7 11.20 -5.44 -1.80
N ARG A 8 10.86 -4.37 -1.08
CA ARG A 8 10.42 -4.41 0.33
C ARG A 8 8.90 -4.33 0.50
N GLU A 9 8.15 -4.27 -0.61
CA GLU A 9 6.70 -4.16 -0.60
C GLU A 9 6.20 -3.02 0.31
N ILE A 10 6.89 -1.87 0.27
CA ILE A 10 6.51 -0.71 1.08
C ILE A 10 5.18 -0.18 0.59
N ARG A 11 4.14 -0.36 1.40
CA ARG A 11 2.78 0.15 1.12
C ARG A 11 2.36 1.26 2.06
N ASP A 12 2.94 1.31 3.25
CA ASP A 12 2.68 2.35 4.24
C ASP A 12 3.96 3.15 4.51
N VAL A 13 3.94 4.42 4.12
CA VAL A 13 5.04 5.37 4.33
C VAL A 13 5.32 5.58 5.82
N ARG A 14 4.28 5.64 6.66
CA ARG A 14 4.45 5.88 8.10
C ARG A 14 5.09 4.69 8.79
N ALA A 15 4.64 3.48 8.48
CA ALA A 15 5.20 2.27 9.05
C ALA A 15 6.67 2.03 8.63
N ASN A 16 7.09 2.57 7.48
CA ASN A 16 8.42 2.36 6.91
C ASN A 16 9.29 3.62 6.90
N TRP A 17 8.94 4.62 7.71
CA TRP A 17 9.60 5.94 7.68
C TRP A 17 11.10 5.86 7.94
N ASP A 18 11.54 5.07 8.92
CA ASP A 18 12.97 4.95 9.27
C ASP A 18 13.81 4.41 8.11
N TYR A 19 13.29 3.39 7.40
CA TYR A 19 13.96 2.85 6.22
C TYR A 19 13.99 3.87 5.07
N LEU A 20 12.86 4.55 4.80
CA LEU A 20 12.78 5.56 3.76
C LEU A 20 13.77 6.71 4.03
N HIS A 21 13.88 7.13 5.30
CA HIS A 21 14.82 8.14 5.74
C HIS A 21 16.29 7.68 5.61
N GLU A 22 16.60 6.44 5.97
CA GLU A 22 17.93 5.87 5.79
C GLU A 22 18.30 5.76 4.31
N LEU A 23 17.36 5.31 3.47
CA LEU A 23 17.53 5.18 2.03
C LEU A 23 17.92 6.53 1.43
N ILE A 24 17.11 7.59 1.63
CA ILE A 24 17.43 8.92 1.09
C ILE A 24 18.76 9.46 1.65
N SER A 25 19.02 9.25 2.94
CA SER A 25 20.28 9.66 3.58
C SER A 25 21.49 9.02 2.94
N CYS A 26 21.41 7.73 2.59
CA CYS A 26 22.48 7.01 1.91
C CYS A 26 22.75 7.59 0.52
N TYR A 27 21.70 7.81 -0.29
CA TYR A 27 21.85 8.41 -1.62
C TYR A 27 22.42 9.83 -1.55
N LEU A 28 22.04 10.65 -0.57
CA LEU A 28 22.61 12.00 -0.42
C LEU A 28 24.09 11.94 -0.01
N LYS A 29 24.48 11.04 0.90
CA LYS A 29 25.88 10.90 1.33
C LYS A 29 26.79 10.37 0.22
N LEU A 30 26.30 9.48 -0.63
CA LEU A 30 27.06 8.85 -1.71
C LEU A 30 27.21 9.73 -2.96
N ASN A 31 26.45 10.83 -3.06
CA ASN A 31 26.42 11.67 -4.27
C ASN A 31 26.90 13.09 -3.99
N PRO A 32 27.50 13.77 -4.99
CA PRO A 32 27.90 15.16 -4.85
C PRO A 32 26.66 16.08 -4.73
N LYS A 33 26.85 17.24 -4.08
CA LYS A 33 25.76 18.17 -3.73
C LYS A 33 24.95 18.67 -4.93
N ASN A 34 25.56 18.80 -6.11
CA ASN A 34 24.86 19.20 -7.34
C ASN A 34 23.84 18.15 -7.83
N THR A 35 24.01 16.89 -7.43
CA THR A 35 23.09 15.79 -7.76
C THR A 35 21.90 15.72 -6.80
N HIS A 36 22.04 16.25 -5.58
CA HIS A 36 21.03 16.11 -4.51
C HIS A 36 19.64 16.57 -4.92
N LYS A 37 19.53 17.67 -5.69
CA LYS A 37 18.23 18.16 -6.17
C LYS A 37 17.46 17.11 -6.96
N PHE A 38 18.14 16.34 -7.81
CA PHE A 38 17.50 15.30 -8.64
C PHE A 38 17.08 14.11 -7.79
N ILE A 39 17.90 13.75 -6.80
CA ILE A 39 17.61 12.66 -5.85
C ILE A 39 16.39 13.00 -5.00
N ILE A 40 16.34 14.22 -4.45
CA ILE A 40 15.23 14.68 -3.61
C ILE A 40 13.94 14.76 -4.43
N SER A 41 13.99 15.29 -5.65
CA SER A 41 12.81 15.32 -6.54
C SER A 41 12.28 13.92 -6.82
N ALA A 42 13.12 13.00 -7.29
CA ALA A 42 12.69 11.63 -7.58
C ALA A 42 12.18 10.88 -6.33
N PHE A 43 12.80 11.10 -5.18
CA PHE A 43 12.34 10.51 -3.93
C PHE A 43 10.97 11.06 -3.50
N ALA A 44 10.75 12.37 -3.65
CA ALA A 44 9.46 12.99 -3.34
C ALA A 44 8.33 12.44 -4.23
N ASP A 45 8.59 12.27 -5.53
CA ASP A 45 7.63 11.66 -6.46
C ASP A 45 7.20 10.27 -5.98
N ILE A 46 8.16 9.44 -5.52
CA ILE A 46 7.86 8.11 -4.97
C ILE A 46 7.00 8.19 -3.71
N ILE A 47 7.31 9.10 -2.78
CA ILE A 47 6.53 9.28 -1.55
C ILE A 47 5.08 9.69 -1.87
N VAL A 48 4.89 10.59 -2.85
CA VAL A 48 3.54 11.01 -3.28
C VAL A 48 2.77 9.83 -3.88
N CYS A 49 3.42 9.00 -4.70
CA CYS A 49 2.80 7.78 -5.24
C CYS A 49 2.38 6.79 -4.14
N LEU A 50 3.24 6.58 -3.13
CA LEU A 50 2.92 5.71 -2.00
C LEU A 50 1.76 6.23 -1.16
N LEU A 51 1.71 7.54 -0.90
CA LEU A 51 0.62 8.17 -0.13
C LEU A 51 -0.71 8.20 -0.89
N SER A 52 -0.66 8.19 -2.22
CA SER A 52 -1.85 8.20 -3.08
C SER A 52 -2.40 6.79 -3.34
N SER A 53 -1.71 5.75 -2.86
CA SER A 53 -2.14 4.37 -3.05
C SER A 53 -3.34 4.07 -2.15
N PRO A 54 -4.48 3.61 -2.69
CA PRO A 54 -5.64 3.29 -1.88
C PRO A 54 -5.29 2.18 -0.88
N SER A 55 -5.68 2.37 0.39
CA SER A 55 -5.68 1.29 1.37
C SER A 55 -6.55 0.17 0.80
N PRO A 56 -6.11 -1.10 0.84
CA PRO A 56 -6.96 -2.21 0.41
C PRO A 56 -8.14 -2.24 1.38
N GLU A 57 -9.27 -1.76 0.91
CA GLU A 57 -10.55 -1.93 1.56
C GLU A 57 -10.80 -3.44 1.73
N PRO A 58 -11.19 -3.91 2.93
CA PRO A 58 -11.48 -5.32 3.14
C PRO A 58 -12.68 -5.67 2.27
N ASP A 59 -12.50 -6.62 1.34
CA ASP A 59 -13.54 -7.18 0.49
C ASP A 59 -14.72 -7.66 1.34
N THR A 60 -15.64 -6.75 1.59
CA THR A 60 -16.86 -7.06 2.32
C THR A 60 -17.88 -7.50 1.28
N HIS A 61 -17.63 -8.67 0.70
CA HIS A 61 -18.59 -9.39 -0.14
C HIS A 61 -19.75 -9.85 0.76
N TRP A 62 -20.72 -8.97 0.99
CA TRP A 62 -22.01 -9.35 1.55
C TRP A 62 -22.83 -10.07 0.47
N LYS A 63 -23.04 -11.38 0.62
CA LYS A 63 -24.06 -12.10 -0.14
C LYS A 63 -25.44 -11.55 0.27
N PRO A 64 -26.31 -11.13 -0.65
CA PRO A 64 -27.70 -10.87 -0.30
C PRO A 64 -28.36 -12.20 0.06
N GLU A 65 -28.98 -12.21 1.23
CA GLU A 65 -29.66 -13.36 1.80
C GLU A 65 -30.76 -13.85 0.85
N GLY A 66 -30.70 -15.15 0.52
CA GLY A 66 -31.68 -15.81 -0.33
C GLY A 66 -33.03 -15.91 0.37
N LEU A 67 -33.99 -15.12 -0.08
CA LEU A 67 -35.41 -15.37 0.15
C LEU A 67 -36.00 -16.05 -1.10
N GLN A 68 -36.97 -16.96 -0.85
CA GLN A 68 -37.72 -17.83 -1.78
C GLN A 68 -37.00 -19.18 -2.01
N GLN A 69 -37.58 -20.37 -1.83
CA GLN A 69 -38.98 -20.79 -1.76
C GLN A 69 -39.03 -22.28 -1.35
N HIS A 70 -40.18 -22.70 -0.82
CA HIS A 70 -40.67 -24.10 -0.83
C HIS A 70 -39.92 -25.14 0.01
N LYS A 71 -40.52 -25.48 1.17
CA LYS A 71 -40.88 -26.88 1.45
C LYS A 71 -42.14 -26.94 2.31
N VAL A 72 -43.25 -27.12 1.61
CA VAL A 72 -44.46 -27.75 2.13
C VAL A 72 -44.12 -29.15 2.66
N SER A 73 -44.77 -29.50 3.77
CA SER A 73 -45.19 -30.84 4.20
C SER A 73 -44.41 -31.55 5.33
N ARG A 74 -45.21 -31.87 6.37
CA ARG A 74 -45.25 -33.12 7.19
C ARG A 74 -44.09 -33.31 8.19
N LEU A 75 -44.29 -33.80 9.43
CA LEU A 75 -45.33 -34.64 10.04
C LEU A 75 -45.13 -34.61 11.59
N LEU A 76 -46.21 -34.88 12.37
CA LEU A 76 -46.28 -35.55 13.69
C LEU A 76 -45.23 -35.14 14.77
N VAL A 77 -45.60 -34.63 15.94
CA VAL A 77 -46.43 -35.25 17.02
C VAL A 77 -47.06 -34.14 17.85
#